data_AF-A0A6L7GZE4-F1
#
_entry.id   AF-A0A6L7GZE4-F1
#
_cell.length_a   1.000
_cell.length_b   1.000
_cell.length_c   1.000
_cell.angle_alpha   90.00
_cell.angle_beta   90.00
_cell.angle_gamma   90.00
#
_symmetry.space_group_name_H-M   'P 1'
#
loop_
_entity.id
_entity.type
_entity.pdbx_description
1 polymer ?
#
loop_
_entity_poly.entity_id
_entity_poly.type
_entity_poly.pdbx_seq_one_letter_code
_entity_poly.pdbx_strand_id
1 'polypeptide(L)'
;MATTPNERVLDDCAHTRVGDVPPVPQSVGALFADLRLTRADDVDRRRELLDWLIQHEPSKRLIRSLERRGYADLVAAAAAKR
;
A
#
# COMPACT_ATOMS: atom_id res chain seq x y z
N MET A 1 -38.26 -19.70 -15.07
CA MET A 1 -37.90 -19.35 -13.69
C MET A 1 -36.38 -19.27 -13.64
N ALA A 2 -35.82 -18.09 -13.41
CA ALA A 2 -34.38 -17.82 -13.52
C ALA A 2 -33.81 -17.41 -12.16
N THR A 3 -32.98 -18.27 -11.58
CA THR A 3 -32.08 -18.04 -10.43
C THR A 3 -31.16 -19.28 -10.41
N THR A 4 -29.83 -19.27 -10.48
CA THR A 4 -28.69 -18.33 -10.31
C THR A 4 -27.46 -19.06 -10.90
N PRO A 5 -26.32 -18.38 -11.14
CA PRO A 5 -25.14 -18.67 -10.31
C PRO A 5 -24.48 -17.35 -9.87
N ASN A 6 -24.17 -17.16 -8.58
CA ASN A 6 -22.89 -17.44 -7.92
C ASN A 6 -21.66 -16.79 -8.59
N GLU A 7 -20.68 -16.43 -7.75
CA GLU A 7 -19.34 -15.90 -8.08
C GLU A 7 -19.20 -14.38 -8.18
N ARG A 8 -19.13 -13.74 -7.00
CA ARG A 8 -18.28 -12.55 -6.83
C ARG A 8 -16.82 -12.98 -6.99
N VAL A 9 -16.38 -13.15 -8.24
CA VAL A 9 -14.96 -13.19 -8.58
C VAL A 9 -14.44 -11.78 -8.34
N LEU A 10 -13.86 -11.57 -7.16
CA LEU A 10 -12.99 -10.42 -6.91
C LEU A 10 -11.69 -10.72 -7.67
N ASP A 11 -11.72 -10.52 -8.98
CA ASP A 11 -10.57 -10.62 -9.85
C ASP A 11 -9.71 -9.36 -9.62
N ASP A 12 -8.97 -9.34 -8.52
CA ASP A 12 -7.90 -8.37 -8.26
C ASP A 12 -6.53 -9.03 -8.52
N CYS A 13 -6.48 -9.96 -9.48
CA CYS A 13 -5.21 -10.43 -10.02
C CYS A 13 -4.68 -9.34 -10.95
N ALA A 14 -4.03 -8.32 -10.37
CA ALA A 14 -3.18 -7.40 -11.11
C ALA A 14 -2.04 -8.20 -11.77
N HIS A 15 -2.30 -8.68 -12.97
CA HIS A 15 -1.36 -9.43 -13.80
C HIS A 15 -0.26 -8.46 -14.27
N THR A 16 0.77 -8.30 -13.45
CA THR A 16 1.98 -7.56 -13.82
C THR A 16 2.78 -8.44 -14.78
N ARG A 17 2.93 -7.99 -16.03
CA ARG A 17 3.88 -8.58 -16.98
C ARG A 17 5.29 -8.50 -16.37
N VAL A 18 6.01 -9.61 -16.42
CA VAL A 18 7.43 -9.69 -16.02
C VAL A 18 8.22 -8.65 -16.82
N GLY A 19 8.57 -7.54 -16.17
CA GLY A 19 9.29 -6.41 -16.78
C GLY A 19 8.69 -5.03 -16.49
N ASP A 20 7.45 -4.96 -16.01
CA ASP A 20 6.82 -3.68 -15.61
C ASP A 20 7.23 -3.33 -14.18
N VAL A 21 7.59 -2.06 -13.95
CA VAL A 21 7.87 -1.53 -12.61
C VAL A 21 6.64 -1.83 -11.74
N PRO A 22 6.80 -2.46 -10.56
CA PRO A 22 5.65 -2.81 -9.74
C PRO A 22 4.77 -1.57 -9.53
N PRO A 23 3.44 -1.69 -9.72
CA PRO A 23 2.55 -0.55 -9.61
C PRO A 23 2.69 0.06 -8.22
N VAL A 24 2.83 1.39 -8.16
CA VAL A 24 2.93 2.10 -6.88
C VAL A 24 1.79 1.63 -5.97
N PRO A 25 2.09 1.18 -4.75
CA PRO A 25 1.09 0.57 -3.88
C PRO A 25 -0.04 1.55 -3.61
N GLN A 26 -1.27 1.14 -3.92
CA GLN A 26 -2.44 2.01 -3.82
C GLN A 26 -3.07 2.03 -2.42
N SER A 27 -2.55 1.23 -1.50
CA SER A 27 -3.10 1.02 -0.15
C SER A 27 -2.01 0.58 0.82
N VAL A 28 -2.19 0.86 2.11
CA VAL A 28 -1.23 0.49 3.16
C VAL A 28 -0.99 -1.02 3.20
N GLY A 29 -2.03 -1.83 3.01
CA GLY A 29 -1.90 -3.29 2.98
C GLY A 29 -1.03 -3.79 1.83
N ALA A 30 -1.18 -3.20 0.64
CA ALA A 30 -0.35 -3.52 -0.52
C ALA A 30 1.10 -3.09 -0.28
N LEU A 31 1.31 -1.90 0.28
CA LEU A 31 2.64 -1.41 0.65
C LEU A 31 3.33 -2.30 1.69
N PHE A 32 2.61 -2.77 2.71
CA PHE A 32 3.17 -3.69 3.71
C PHE A 32 3.46 -5.07 3.15
N ALA A 33 2.68 -5.54 2.17
CA ALA A 33 2.97 -6.79 1.46
C ALA A 33 4.23 -6.64 0.60
N ASP A 34 4.35 -5.52 -0.12
CA ASP A 34 5.48 -5.17 -0.99
C ASP A 34 6.79 -5.06 -0.18
N LEU A 35 6.75 -4.31 0.93
CA LEU A 35 7.88 -4.15 1.86
C LEU A 35 8.08 -5.38 2.78
N ARG A 36 7.26 -6.43 2.63
CA ARG A 36 7.29 -7.65 3.47
C ARG A 36 7.18 -7.37 4.98
N LEU A 37 6.52 -6.27 5.33
CA LEU A 37 6.33 -5.78 6.70
C LEU A 37 5.14 -6.42 7.42
N THR A 38 4.42 -7.35 6.79
CA THR A 38 3.26 -8.04 7.38
C THR A 38 3.58 -8.76 8.69
N ARG A 39 4.82 -9.18 8.90
CA ARG A 39 5.29 -9.82 10.15
C ARG A 39 6.27 -8.97 10.97
N ALA A 40 6.67 -7.81 10.46
CA ALA A 40 7.59 -6.93 11.18
C ALA A 40 6.92 -6.32 12.41
N ASP A 41 7.70 -5.96 13.42
CA ASP A 41 7.23 -5.20 14.57
C ASP A 41 6.72 -3.81 14.16
N ASP A 42 5.89 -3.19 15.01
CA ASP A 42 5.32 -1.87 14.69
C ASP A 42 6.40 -0.80 14.53
N VAL A 43 7.47 -0.86 15.34
CA VAL A 43 8.60 0.08 15.27
C VAL A 43 9.31 -0.04 13.91
N ASP A 44 9.64 -1.25 13.48
CA ASP A 44 10.26 -1.51 12.18
C ASP A 44 9.32 -1.15 11.02
N ARG A 45 8.03 -1.48 11.13
CA ARG A 45 7.00 -1.05 10.16
C ARG A 45 7.02 0.45 9.95
N ARG A 46 6.98 1.23 11.02
CA ARG A 46 6.94 2.69 10.95
C ARG A 46 8.23 3.25 10.38
N ARG A 47 9.39 2.68 10.74
CA ARG A 47 10.69 3.08 10.23
C ARG A 47 10.81 2.84 8.72
N GLU A 48 10.53 1.62 8.27
CA GLU A 48 10.62 1.24 6.86
C GLU A 48 9.57 1.98 6.01
N LEU A 49 8.37 2.19 6.56
CA LEU A 49 7.34 3.00 5.91
C LEU A 49 7.78 4.46 5.74
N LEU A 50 8.38 5.07 6.76
CA LEU A 50 8.90 6.44 6.68
C LEU A 50 10.01 6.54 5.64
N ASP A 51 10.95 5.59 5.66
CA ASP A 51 12.07 5.53 4.72
C ASP A 51 11.57 5.41 3.27
N TRP A 52 10.61 4.53 3.03
CA TRP A 52 9.97 4.39 1.72
C TRP A 52 9.26 5.67 1.28
N LEU A 53 8.53 6.35 2.17
CA LEU A 53 7.82 7.61 1.86
C LEU A 53 8.78 8.77 1.52
N ILE A 54 10.02 8.74 2.02
CA ILE A 54 11.06 9.70 1.69
C ILE A 54 11.63 9.39 0.30
N GLN A 55 11.90 8.12 0.01
CA GLN A 55 12.51 7.69 -1.26
C GLN A 55 11.54 7.67 -2.45
N HIS A 56 10.24 7.48 -2.20
CA HIS A 56 9.22 7.32 -3.23
C HIS A 56 8.15 8.40 -3.16
N GLU A 57 7.50 8.73 -4.27
CA GLU A 57 6.34 9.63 -4.26
C GLU A 57 5.03 8.83 -4.05
N PRO A 58 4.42 8.88 -2.84
CA PRO A 58 3.17 8.18 -2.59
C PRO A 58 2.03 8.80 -3.39
N SER A 59 1.19 7.97 -4.00
CA SER A 59 -0.02 8.45 -4.66
C SER A 59 -1.01 9.05 -3.66
N LYS A 60 -1.82 10.04 -4.08
CA LYS A 60 -2.87 10.65 -3.22
C LYS A 60 -3.81 9.62 -2.56
N ARG A 61 -4.06 8.50 -3.24
CA ARG A 61 -4.87 7.38 -2.72
C ARG A 61 -4.17 6.64 -1.58
N LEU A 62 -2.86 6.40 -1.71
CA LEU A 62 -2.03 5.79 -0.67
C LEU A 62 -1.95 6.71 0.55
N ILE A 63 -1.75 8.02 0.35
CA ILE A 63 -1.75 9.02 1.43
C ILE A 63 -3.05 8.96 2.23
N ARG A 64 -4.22 9.02 1.56
CA ARG A 64 -5.51 8.88 2.25
C ARG A 64 -5.65 7.55 3.00
N SER A 65 -5.11 6.46 2.45
CA SER A 65 -5.11 5.16 3.12
C SER A 65 -4.21 5.14 4.36
N LEU A 66 -3.07 5.82 4.32
CA LEU A 66 -2.13 5.98 5.45
C LEU A 66 -2.76 6.82 6.56
N GLU A 67 -3.35 7.96 6.20
CA GLU A 67 -4.06 8.84 7.13
C GLU A 67 -5.20 8.10 7.85
N ARG A 68 -6.04 7.37 7.11
CA ARG A 68 -7.14 6.58 7.69
C ARG A 68 -6.68 5.47 8.63
N ARG A 69 -5.44 4.99 8.50
CA ARG A 69 -4.86 3.96 9.37
C ARG A 69 -4.01 4.53 10.51
N GLY A 70 -3.92 5.86 10.64
CA GLY A 70 -3.18 6.51 11.72
C GLY A 70 -1.69 6.70 11.44
N TYR A 71 -1.27 6.69 10.18
CA TYR A 71 0.11 6.98 9.75
C TYR A 71 0.26 8.39 9.17
N ALA A 72 -0.68 9.30 9.45
CA ALA A 72 -0.64 10.68 8.98
C ALA A 72 0.64 11.42 9.43
N ASP A 73 1.12 11.11 10.64
CA ASP A 73 2.35 11.68 11.19
C ASP A 73 3.58 11.29 10.35
N LEU A 74 3.65 10.04 9.87
CA LEU A 74 4.74 9.55 9.04
C LEU A 74 4.73 10.19 7.65
N VAL A 75 3.53 10.42 7.08
CA VAL A 75 3.39 11.14 5.80
C VAL A 75 3.88 12.58 5.94
N ALA A 76 3.49 13.27 7.02
CA ALA A 76 3.95 14.63 7.29
C ALA A 76 5.47 14.68 7.54
N ALA A 77 6.00 13.73 8.31
CA ALA A 77 7.44 13.62 8.59
C ALA A 77 8.25 13.33 7.33
N ALA A 78 7.76 12.48 6.43
CA ALA A 78 8.40 12.20 5.15
C ALA A 78 8.40 13.44 4.25
N ALA A 79 7.26 14.16 4.18
CA ALA A 79 7.15 15.38 3.39
C ALA A 79 8.09 16.50 3.88
N ALA A 80 8.35 16.58 5.18
CA ALA A 80 9.28 17.55 5.77
C ALA A 80 10.76 17.18 5.59
N LYS A 81 11.08 15.93 5.28
CA LYS A 81 12.45 15.42 5.11
C LYS A 81 12.94 15.40 3.66
N ARG A 82 12.05 15.72 2.72
CA ARG A 82 12.34 15.85 1.29
C ARG A 82 12.67 17.29 0.94
#